data_AF-A0A4W5QHR0-F1
#
_entry.id   AF-A0A4W5QHR0-F1
#
_cell.length_a   1.000
_cell.length_b   1.000
_cell.length_c   1.000
_cell.angle_alpha   90.00
_cell.angle_beta   90.00
_cell.angle_gamma   90.00
#
_symmetry.space_group_name_H-M   'P 1'
#
loop_
_entity.id
_entity.type
_entity.pdbx_description
1 polymer ?
#
loop_
_entity_poly.entity_id
_entity_poly.type
_entity_poly.pdbx_seq_one_letter_code
_entity_poly.pdbx_strand_id
1 'polypeptide(L)'
;MFWMPFFRVTVELGQPVHEPTSFSFTVPFSKPLKMTSPPSSITVGLCETRGLIRTRWCHLCGSLTLLKKESIGRDPHSARLRPTVSGPGAPPLYFYCCWYLSPNYQDMVLWSLLPISLSLVSLIGTWVTYGLAYSYDHVCSLNNWAPGNHCRDNTSIACCQVPTISSSGTSLPESSLFTATFNAGSFLFMVFCIFHHAHIMERNSVHSMLSRIALVFGGVAAVGAFVAGNCNPEYLKLAHYLGAAVSFLCICFYSLLLTVLTRKCVLTRMEWFLYPARVTSTGVQIIVTIGYTVLFVQEEYLYKHSAAVFEWIMSVNLELFELSFAVEFCFFSSSMLSTLLVKREEEKPILLA
;
A
#
# COMPACT_ATOMS: atom_id res chain seq x y z
N MET A 1 15.46 0.06 -21.51
CA MET A 1 16.53 -0.33 -20.57
C MET A 1 15.92 -0.37 -19.18
N PHE A 2 15.37 -1.51 -18.78
CA PHE A 2 14.74 -1.66 -17.47
C PHE A 2 15.78 -2.05 -16.42
N TRP A 3 15.82 -1.32 -15.31
CA TRP A 3 16.70 -1.60 -14.18
C TRP A 3 15.91 -2.36 -13.13
N MET A 4 16.04 -3.70 -13.12
CA MET A 4 15.50 -4.52 -12.03
C MET A 4 16.48 -4.49 -10.85
N PRO A 5 16.03 -4.21 -9.61
CA PRO A 5 16.87 -4.34 -8.43
C PRO A 5 17.14 -5.82 -8.15
N PHE A 6 18.41 -6.23 -8.23
CA PHE A 6 18.83 -7.60 -7.92
C PHE A 6 18.72 -7.88 -6.41
N PHE A 7 17.57 -8.38 -5.96
CA PHE A 7 17.44 -9.02 -4.65
C PHE A 7 18.13 -10.40 -4.66
N ARG A 8 19.44 -10.40 -4.38
CA ARG A 8 20.25 -11.62 -4.29
C ARG A 8 19.99 -12.33 -2.95
N VAL A 9 18.94 -13.14 -2.89
CA VAL A 9 18.71 -14.05 -1.76
C VAL A 9 19.81 -15.13 -1.75
N THR A 10 20.69 -15.08 -0.75
CA THR A 10 21.69 -16.14 -0.51
C THR A 10 21.15 -17.10 0.54
N VAL A 11 20.70 -18.28 0.10
CA VAL A 11 20.41 -19.41 0.98
C VAL A 11 21.71 -20.19 1.19
N GLU A 12 22.10 -20.45 2.44
CA GLU A 12 23.21 -21.37 2.72
C GLU A 12 22.72 -22.83 2.65
N LEU A 13 23.47 -23.69 1.95
CA LEU A 13 23.15 -25.11 1.82
C LEU A 13 23.69 -25.91 3.03
N GLY A 14 22.81 -26.67 3.71
CA GLY A 14 23.06 -27.17 5.06
C GLY A 14 22.75 -28.65 5.36
N GLN A 15 22.78 -29.55 4.36
CA GLN A 15 22.66 -31.02 4.49
C GLN A 15 21.34 -31.61 5.11
N PRO A 16 21.05 -32.94 4.95
CA PRO A 16 19.67 -33.41 4.93
C PRO A 16 19.28 -34.60 5.85
N VAL A 17 17.96 -34.82 5.95
CA VAL A 17 17.21 -36.04 6.42
C VAL A 17 17.29 -36.43 7.91
N HIS A 18 16.19 -36.24 8.65
CA HIS A 18 15.35 -37.36 9.12
C HIS A 18 13.94 -36.94 9.61
N GLU A 19 13.14 -37.93 10.03
CA GLU A 19 11.67 -37.94 10.13
C GLU A 19 11.07 -37.32 11.43
N PRO A 20 9.74 -37.17 11.54
CA PRO A 20 9.14 -36.12 12.37
C PRO A 20 9.14 -36.40 13.88
N THR A 21 9.37 -35.34 14.65
CA THR A 21 9.12 -35.28 16.10
C THR A 21 7.97 -34.32 16.41
N SER A 22 7.16 -34.66 17.40
CA SER A 22 5.95 -33.93 17.76
C SER A 22 6.25 -32.62 18.50
N PHE A 23 5.68 -31.51 18.03
CA PHE A 23 5.72 -30.24 18.75
C PHE A 23 4.76 -30.27 19.96
N SER A 24 5.30 -30.58 21.14
CA SER A 24 4.62 -30.39 22.42
C SER A 24 4.88 -28.98 22.97
N PHE A 25 3.81 -28.24 23.28
CA PHE A 25 3.90 -26.84 23.72
C PHE A 25 4.18 -26.74 25.24
N THR A 26 5.45 -26.88 25.63
CA THR A 26 5.88 -26.70 27.03
C THR A 26 6.17 -25.22 27.33
N VAL A 27 5.24 -24.53 27.99
CA VAL A 27 5.38 -23.11 28.35
C VAL A 27 6.25 -22.94 29.61
N PRO A 28 7.32 -22.11 29.60
CA PRO A 28 8.14 -21.87 30.78
C PRO A 28 7.38 -21.00 31.82
N PHE A 29 7.18 -21.54 33.01
CA PHE A 29 6.36 -20.96 34.07
C PHE A 29 7.11 -19.85 34.84
N SER A 30 6.79 -18.58 34.57
CA SER A 30 7.36 -17.44 35.30
C SER A 30 6.71 -17.27 36.68
N LYS A 31 7.54 -17.09 37.72
CA LYS A 31 7.09 -16.99 39.12
C LYS A 31 6.39 -15.64 39.40
N PRO A 32 5.38 -15.60 40.29
CA PRO A 32 4.61 -14.40 40.57
C PRO A 32 5.42 -13.35 41.36
N LEU A 33 5.26 -12.08 40.97
CA LEU A 33 5.76 -10.93 41.73
C LEU A 33 4.73 -10.53 42.82
N LYS A 34 5.22 -10.22 44.02
CA LYS A 34 4.37 -9.85 45.16
C LYS A 34 3.71 -8.49 44.95
N MET A 35 2.38 -8.46 45.13
CA MET A 35 1.59 -7.25 45.21
C MET A 35 1.60 -6.71 46.65
N THR A 36 2.07 -5.48 46.85
CA THR A 36 2.11 -4.80 48.15
C THR A 36 1.30 -3.51 48.12
N SER A 37 0.37 -3.34 49.04
CA SER A 37 -0.51 -2.16 49.15
C SER A 37 0.15 -1.01 49.94
N PRO A 38 -0.16 0.26 49.58
CA PRO A 38 -0.07 1.41 50.48
C PRO A 38 -1.42 1.68 51.20
N PRO A 39 -1.43 2.42 52.32
CA PRO A 39 -2.59 2.60 53.21
C PRO A 39 -3.54 3.76 52.83
N SER A 40 -4.60 3.93 53.64
CA SER A 40 -5.75 4.84 53.43
C SER A 40 -5.82 6.03 54.42
N SER A 41 -6.74 6.98 54.14
CA SER A 41 -6.97 8.28 54.86
C SER A 41 -5.84 9.30 54.65
N ILE A 42 -5.99 10.64 54.63
CA ILE A 42 -6.87 11.68 55.24
C ILE A 42 -6.97 12.86 54.21
N THR A 43 -7.99 13.74 54.07
CA THR A 43 -9.39 13.92 54.55
C THR A 43 -10.10 14.98 53.65
N VAL A 44 -11.39 15.24 53.88
CA VAL A 44 -12.31 16.20 53.19
C VAL A 44 -11.77 17.63 52.98
N GLY A 45 -12.12 18.23 51.83
CA GLY A 45 -12.13 19.68 51.60
C GLY A 45 -13.24 20.08 50.61
N LEU A 46 -14.37 20.58 51.11
CA LEU A 46 -15.53 20.98 50.28
C LEU A 46 -15.48 22.48 49.96
N CYS A 47 -15.76 22.87 48.71
CA CYS A 47 -16.06 24.26 48.37
C CYS A 47 -17.07 24.33 47.21
N GLU A 48 -18.29 24.82 47.47
CA GLU A 48 -19.31 25.09 46.45
C GLU A 48 -19.19 26.53 45.97
N THR A 49 -19.32 26.78 44.66
CA THR A 49 -19.79 28.09 44.17
C THR A 49 -20.47 27.96 42.82
N ARG A 50 -21.64 28.58 42.69
CA ARG A 50 -22.46 28.57 41.45
C ARG A 50 -22.03 29.72 40.54
N GLY A 51 -22.00 29.50 39.23
CA GLY A 51 -21.69 30.54 38.26
C GLY A 51 -22.04 30.15 36.83
N LEU A 52 -23.22 30.53 36.36
CA LEU A 52 -23.61 30.40 34.96
C LEU A 52 -23.17 31.68 34.21
N ILE A 53 -22.51 31.58 33.04
CA ILE A 53 -22.82 32.38 31.82
C ILE A 53 -21.86 32.06 30.65
N ARG A 54 -22.53 31.81 29.52
CA ARG A 54 -22.11 31.63 28.12
C ARG A 54 -21.26 32.76 27.52
N THR A 55 -20.17 32.42 26.82
CA THR A 55 -19.53 33.26 25.77
C THR A 55 -18.96 32.41 24.62
N ARG A 56 -18.65 33.05 23.47
CA ARG A 56 -18.35 32.40 22.18
C ARG A 56 -16.88 32.00 22.02
N TRP A 57 -16.63 30.89 21.33
CA TRP A 57 -15.36 30.64 20.64
C TRP A 57 -15.28 31.50 19.35
N CYS A 58 -14.24 32.34 19.22
CA CYS A 58 -13.84 32.98 17.96
C CYS A 58 -12.44 33.63 18.08
N HIS A 59 -11.39 32.89 17.75
CA HIS A 59 -10.04 33.36 17.40
C HIS A 59 -9.44 32.24 16.50
N LEU A 60 -8.94 32.46 15.28
CA LEU A 60 -8.18 33.59 14.74
C LEU A 60 -6.92 33.90 15.57
N CYS A 61 -5.91 33.04 15.38
CA CYS A 61 -4.54 33.28 15.82
C CYS A 61 -3.74 33.84 14.63
N GLY A 62 -3.51 35.16 14.64
CA GLY A 62 -2.62 35.84 13.69
C GLY A 62 -1.21 36.03 14.26
N SER A 63 -0.23 36.31 13.39
CA SER A 63 1.16 36.53 13.79
C SER A 63 1.31 37.66 14.80
N LEU A 64 2.00 37.42 15.91
CA LEU A 64 2.28 38.42 16.94
C LEU A 64 3.71 38.98 16.78
N THR A 65 3.84 40.12 16.09
CA THR A 65 5.11 40.85 16.01
C THR A 65 5.19 41.87 17.15
N LEU A 66 6.16 41.70 18.05
CA LEU A 66 6.33 42.58 19.23
C LEU A 66 6.79 43.99 18.82
N LEU A 67 5.95 45.00 19.07
CA LEU A 67 6.32 46.41 19.03
C LEU A 67 6.27 47.01 20.44
N LYS A 68 7.45 47.27 21.00
CA LYS A 68 7.63 48.01 22.26
C LYS A 68 7.28 49.48 22.02
N LYS A 69 6.31 50.01 22.77
CA LYS A 69 5.86 51.41 22.65
C LYS A 69 6.51 52.29 23.71
N GLU A 70 7.65 52.89 23.39
CA GLU A 70 8.18 54.06 24.11
C GLU A 70 7.63 55.35 23.49
N SER A 71 7.43 56.38 24.30
CA SER A 71 6.84 57.65 23.88
C SER A 71 7.66 58.83 24.38
N ILE A 72 8.12 59.70 23.48
CA ILE A 72 8.44 61.13 23.69
C ILE A 72 8.83 61.76 22.33
N GLY A 73 8.53 63.05 22.14
CA GLY A 73 9.40 63.97 21.38
C GLY A 73 9.47 63.89 19.84
N ARG A 74 8.60 64.69 19.20
CA ARG A 74 8.83 65.66 18.08
C ARG A 74 9.95 65.49 17.01
N ASP A 75 9.63 66.07 15.85
CA ASP A 75 10.48 66.51 14.72
C ASP A 75 11.05 65.45 13.73
N PRO A 76 10.75 65.56 12.40
CA PRO A 76 11.18 64.58 11.41
C PRO A 76 12.20 65.14 10.38
N HIS A 77 13.50 64.87 10.55
CA HIS A 77 14.49 65.05 9.46
C HIS A 77 15.57 63.95 9.42
N SER A 78 15.62 63.25 8.27
CA SER A 78 16.77 62.51 7.72
C SER A 78 17.57 61.55 8.63
N ALA A 79 17.27 60.25 8.54
CA ALA A 79 18.26 59.19 8.78
C ALA A 79 18.10 58.02 7.78
N ARG A 80 19.18 57.67 7.06
CA ARG A 80 19.26 56.52 6.15
C ARG A 80 20.01 55.39 6.85
N LEU A 81 19.36 54.25 7.09
CA LEU A 81 19.98 53.09 7.74
C LEU A 81 20.37 52.00 6.73
N ARG A 82 21.51 51.35 6.98
CA ARG A 82 22.02 50.18 6.23
C ARG A 82 21.60 48.89 6.95
N PRO A 83 21.47 47.75 6.26
CA PRO A 83 21.40 46.45 6.91
C PRO A 83 22.74 46.14 7.60
N THR A 84 22.70 45.65 8.83
CA THR A 84 23.84 45.05 9.53
C THR A 84 23.95 43.55 9.22
N VAL A 85 25.18 43.07 9.05
CA VAL A 85 25.46 41.65 8.75
C VAL A 85 25.48 40.85 10.06
N SER A 86 24.75 39.74 10.11
CA SER A 86 24.87 38.73 11.17
C SER A 86 25.91 37.66 10.80
N GLY A 87 26.74 37.26 11.77
CA GLY A 87 27.75 36.22 11.59
C GLY A 87 27.20 34.78 11.65
N PRO A 88 27.95 33.78 11.16
CA PRO A 88 27.51 32.38 11.13
C PRO A 88 27.78 31.65 12.46
N GLY A 89 26.94 30.68 12.82
CA GLY A 89 27.23 29.87 14.03
C GLY A 89 26.13 28.98 14.64
N ALA A 90 25.11 28.53 13.90
CA ALA A 90 24.16 27.52 14.42
C ALA A 90 23.57 26.65 13.30
N PRO A 91 23.54 25.30 13.44
CA PRO A 91 22.81 24.43 12.51
C PRO A 91 21.29 24.54 12.74
N PRO A 92 20.44 24.38 11.71
CA PRO A 92 19.00 24.58 11.85
C PRO A 92 18.34 23.47 12.69
N LEU A 93 17.62 23.86 13.75
CA LEU A 93 16.90 22.95 14.67
C LEU A 93 15.68 22.21 14.05
N TYR A 94 15.49 22.29 12.74
CA TYR A 94 14.29 21.81 12.03
C TYR A 94 14.08 20.28 12.10
N PHE A 95 15.14 19.48 12.26
CA PHE A 95 15.03 18.01 12.25
C PHE A 95 14.38 17.40 13.50
N TYR A 96 14.41 18.09 14.65
CA TYR A 96 13.81 17.56 15.90
C TYR A 96 12.31 17.86 16.04
N CYS A 97 11.72 18.62 15.13
CA CYS A 97 10.30 18.99 15.20
C CYS A 97 9.32 17.92 14.67
N CYS A 98 9.82 16.81 14.10
CA CYS A 98 8.98 15.74 13.54
C CYS A 98 8.09 15.00 14.57
N TRP A 99 8.34 15.12 15.87
CA TRP A 99 7.53 14.47 16.92
C TRP A 99 6.44 15.35 17.54
N TYR A 100 6.38 16.64 17.18
CA TYR A 100 5.36 17.60 17.65
C TYR A 100 4.52 18.19 16.50
N LEU A 101 4.23 17.34 15.51
CA LEU A 101 3.27 17.67 14.45
C LEU A 101 1.83 17.66 15.01
N SER A 102 1.02 18.63 14.61
CA SER A 102 -0.39 18.75 15.01
C SER A 102 -1.17 17.46 14.71
N PRO A 103 -2.16 17.03 15.54
CA PRO A 103 -2.85 15.76 15.37
C PRO A 103 -3.37 15.49 13.95
N ASN A 104 -3.97 16.50 13.30
CA ASN A 104 -4.43 16.42 11.91
C ASN A 104 -3.33 15.99 10.91
N TYR A 105 -2.05 16.36 11.16
CA TYR A 105 -0.95 15.99 10.28
C TYR A 105 -0.47 14.55 10.52
N GLN A 106 -0.52 14.06 11.77
CA GLN A 106 -0.24 12.65 12.06
C GLN A 106 -1.30 11.74 11.42
N ASP A 107 -2.57 12.11 11.51
CA ASP A 107 -3.66 11.44 10.77
C ASP A 107 -3.40 11.41 9.26
N MET A 108 -2.99 12.53 8.66
CA MET A 108 -2.72 12.63 7.22
C MET A 108 -1.55 11.75 6.76
N VAL A 109 -0.48 11.64 7.54
CA VAL A 109 0.66 10.76 7.21
C VAL A 109 0.31 9.28 7.42
N LEU A 110 -0.53 8.94 8.43
CA LEU A 110 -0.92 7.57 8.72
C LEU A 110 -1.55 6.86 7.52
N TRP A 111 -2.39 7.55 6.74
CA TRP A 111 -3.06 6.97 5.58
C TRP A 111 -2.12 6.60 4.43
N SER A 112 -0.93 7.21 4.34
CA SER A 112 0.10 6.83 3.36
C SER A 112 0.61 5.39 3.55
N LEU A 113 0.46 4.83 4.76
CA LEU A 113 0.82 3.43 5.05
C LEU A 113 -0.03 2.43 4.28
N LEU A 114 -1.24 2.76 3.82
CA LEU A 114 -2.10 1.81 3.10
C LEU A 114 -1.48 1.36 1.75
N PRO A 115 -1.21 2.24 0.77
CA PRO A 115 -0.55 1.84 -0.48
C PRO A 115 0.87 1.27 -0.25
N ILE A 116 1.59 1.75 0.78
CA ILE A 116 2.90 1.18 1.16
C ILE A 116 2.75 -0.27 1.63
N SER A 117 1.79 -0.56 2.51
CA SER A 117 1.57 -1.91 3.05
C SER A 117 1.03 -2.86 1.99
N LEU A 118 0.13 -2.39 1.12
CA LEU A 118 -0.33 -3.13 -0.05
C LEU A 118 0.85 -3.56 -0.93
N SER A 119 1.67 -2.61 -1.35
CA SER A 119 2.84 -2.85 -2.21
C SER A 119 3.84 -3.81 -1.56
N LEU A 120 4.15 -3.62 -0.27
CA LEU A 120 5.10 -4.46 0.47
C LEU A 120 4.57 -5.88 0.72
N VAL A 121 3.29 -6.05 1.04
CA VAL A 121 2.70 -7.38 1.27
C VAL A 121 2.68 -8.19 -0.03
N SER A 122 2.26 -7.60 -1.15
CA SER A 122 2.27 -8.26 -2.46
C SER A 122 3.70 -8.60 -2.92
N LEU A 123 4.62 -7.63 -2.89
CA LEU A 123 6.01 -7.82 -3.32
C LEU A 123 6.74 -8.86 -2.45
N ILE A 124 6.75 -8.68 -1.13
CA ILE A 124 7.48 -9.59 -0.24
C ILE A 124 6.82 -10.98 -0.25
N GLY A 125 5.50 -11.06 -0.23
CA GLY A 125 4.78 -12.33 -0.25
C GLY A 125 5.03 -13.14 -1.51
N THR A 126 4.96 -12.53 -2.70
CA THR A 126 5.24 -13.22 -3.97
C THR A 126 6.69 -13.66 -4.08
N TRP A 127 7.66 -12.79 -3.77
CA TRP A 127 9.09 -13.13 -3.84
C TRP A 127 9.54 -14.17 -2.80
N VAL A 128 8.98 -14.17 -1.58
CA VAL A 128 9.25 -15.23 -0.59
C VAL A 128 8.61 -16.55 -1.01
N THR A 129 7.38 -16.52 -1.56
CA THR A 129 6.71 -17.71 -2.11
C THR A 129 7.55 -18.35 -3.22
N TYR A 130 8.03 -17.57 -4.20
CA TYR A 130 8.97 -18.02 -5.23
C TYR A 130 10.30 -18.50 -4.65
N GLY A 131 10.87 -17.78 -3.68
CA GLY A 131 12.11 -18.18 -3.02
C GLY A 131 12.02 -19.56 -2.35
N LEU A 132 10.89 -19.86 -1.71
CA LEU A 132 10.58 -21.17 -1.14
C LEU A 132 10.42 -22.23 -2.23
N ALA A 133 9.54 -21.99 -3.22
CA ALA A 133 9.30 -22.92 -4.33
C ALA A 133 10.59 -23.27 -5.10
N TYR A 134 11.48 -22.30 -5.30
CA TYR A 134 12.79 -22.50 -5.92
C TYR A 134 13.76 -23.27 -5.00
N SER A 135 13.72 -23.05 -3.68
CA SER A 135 14.56 -23.78 -2.72
C SER A 135 14.16 -25.26 -2.52
N TYR A 136 12.95 -25.65 -2.94
CA TYR A 136 12.45 -27.02 -2.95
C TYR A 136 12.42 -27.65 -4.36
N ASP A 137 13.08 -27.02 -5.35
CA ASP A 137 13.10 -27.42 -6.77
C ASP A 137 11.72 -27.51 -7.46
N HIS A 138 10.63 -27.03 -6.83
CA HIS A 138 9.28 -27.05 -7.37
C HIS A 138 9.12 -26.17 -8.62
N VAL A 139 9.85 -25.05 -8.70
CA VAL A 139 9.91 -24.16 -9.88
C VAL A 139 11.32 -23.97 -10.39
N CYS A 140 11.48 -23.89 -11.71
CA CYS A 140 12.77 -23.64 -12.35
C CYS A 140 13.24 -22.19 -12.07
N SER A 141 14.54 -21.90 -12.15
CA SER A 141 15.02 -20.52 -11.92
C SER A 141 14.51 -19.54 -12.98
N LEU A 142 13.90 -18.43 -12.57
CA LEU A 142 13.44 -17.33 -13.46
C LEU A 142 14.58 -16.70 -14.29
N ASN A 143 15.84 -16.89 -13.87
CA ASN A 143 17.03 -16.43 -14.58
C ASN A 143 17.67 -17.52 -15.47
N ASN A 144 17.28 -18.79 -15.34
CA ASN A 144 17.85 -19.89 -16.13
C ASN A 144 16.88 -20.37 -17.21
N TRP A 145 17.11 -19.90 -18.43
CA TRP A 145 16.30 -20.20 -19.61
C TRP A 145 16.74 -21.50 -20.31
N ALA A 146 17.73 -22.23 -19.77
CA ALA A 146 18.16 -23.50 -20.33
C ALA A 146 17.02 -24.55 -20.26
N PRO A 147 16.83 -25.38 -21.30
CA PRO A 147 15.84 -26.46 -21.29
C PRO A 147 16.32 -27.62 -20.40
N GLY A 148 16.16 -27.46 -19.09
CA GLY A 148 16.29 -28.55 -18.12
C GLY A 148 15.06 -29.47 -18.13
N ASN A 149 15.01 -30.39 -17.15
CA ASN A 149 13.86 -31.27 -16.89
C ASN A 149 12.68 -30.46 -16.33
N HIS A 150 12.02 -29.69 -17.19
CA HIS A 150 10.74 -29.09 -16.89
C HIS A 150 9.65 -30.16 -16.89
N CYS A 151 8.66 -30.06 -16.01
CA CYS A 151 7.60 -31.06 -15.92
C CYS A 151 6.77 -31.08 -17.21
N ARG A 152 6.90 -32.17 -17.97
CA ARG A 152 6.05 -32.53 -19.11
C ARG A 152 5.30 -33.81 -18.73
N ASP A 153 4.09 -33.97 -19.25
CA ASP A 153 3.29 -35.17 -18.97
C ASP A 153 4.10 -36.44 -19.27
N ASN A 154 4.16 -37.36 -18.30
CA ASN A 154 4.82 -38.68 -18.36
C ASN A 154 6.36 -38.75 -18.19
N THR A 155 6.97 -37.96 -17.28
CA THR A 155 8.36 -38.20 -16.80
C THR A 155 8.44 -38.59 -15.32
N SER A 156 9.12 -39.69 -15.00
CA SER A 156 9.36 -40.21 -13.64
C SER A 156 10.64 -39.67 -12.96
N ILE A 157 11.10 -38.50 -13.38
CA ILE A 157 12.33 -37.84 -12.90
C ILE A 157 11.92 -36.57 -12.15
N ALA A 158 12.67 -36.17 -11.11
CA ALA A 158 12.51 -34.87 -10.49
C ALA A 158 12.54 -33.75 -11.56
N CYS A 159 11.45 -32.99 -11.62
CA CYS A 159 11.20 -31.97 -12.63
C CYS A 159 10.69 -30.69 -11.96
N CYS A 160 10.95 -29.55 -12.60
CA CYS A 160 10.51 -28.24 -12.10
C CYS A 160 9.40 -27.64 -12.97
N GLN A 161 8.50 -26.88 -12.36
CA GLN A 161 7.48 -26.10 -13.07
C GLN A 161 8.04 -24.79 -13.63
N VAL A 162 7.36 -24.22 -14.62
CA VAL A 162 7.67 -22.87 -15.11
C VAL A 162 7.47 -21.86 -13.96
N PRO A 163 8.39 -20.91 -13.71
CA PRO A 163 8.33 -20.02 -12.54
C PRO A 163 7.33 -18.86 -12.68
N THR A 164 6.08 -19.15 -13.03
CA THR A 164 4.97 -18.20 -12.82
C THR A 164 4.78 -17.97 -11.32
N ILE A 165 4.23 -16.81 -10.95
CA ILE A 165 3.82 -16.49 -9.56
C ILE A 165 2.79 -17.53 -9.09
N SER A 166 1.92 -17.99 -10.00
CA SER A 166 0.93 -19.04 -9.79
C SER A 166 1.55 -20.43 -9.53
N SER A 167 2.46 -20.93 -10.38
CA SER A 167 3.17 -22.20 -10.14
C SER A 167 4.02 -22.13 -8.87
N SER A 168 4.62 -20.98 -8.58
CA SER A 168 5.34 -20.73 -7.32
C SER A 168 4.47 -20.89 -6.08
N GLY A 169 3.13 -20.84 -6.19
CA GLY A 169 2.19 -21.03 -5.09
C GLY A 169 1.49 -22.40 -5.06
N THR A 170 2.06 -23.43 -5.69
CA THR A 170 1.32 -24.67 -6.00
C THR A 170 1.48 -25.79 -4.97
N SER A 171 2.70 -26.07 -4.49
CA SER A 171 2.94 -27.21 -3.60
C SER A 171 2.92 -26.81 -2.11
N LEU A 172 3.32 -27.72 -1.22
CA LEU A 172 3.50 -27.42 0.21
C LEU A 172 5.01 -27.28 0.51
N PRO A 173 5.41 -26.31 1.35
CA PRO A 173 4.57 -25.46 2.23
C PRO A 173 4.02 -24.17 1.58
N GLU A 174 4.50 -23.80 0.39
CA GLU A 174 4.40 -22.45 -0.15
C GLU A 174 3.00 -22.00 -0.59
N SER A 175 2.12 -22.93 -0.99
CA SER A 175 0.71 -22.63 -1.32
C SER A 175 -0.07 -21.97 -0.19
N SER A 176 0.27 -22.25 1.07
CA SER A 176 -0.31 -21.57 2.24
C SER A 176 0.10 -20.09 2.29
N LEU A 177 1.37 -19.79 2.01
CA LEU A 177 1.89 -18.42 1.94
C LEU A 177 1.34 -17.66 0.72
N PHE A 178 1.25 -18.31 -0.43
CA PHE A 178 0.60 -17.78 -1.64
C PHE A 178 -0.84 -17.35 -1.34
N THR A 179 -1.63 -18.25 -0.75
CA THR A 179 -3.03 -18.01 -0.37
C THR A 179 -3.12 -16.82 0.61
N ALA A 180 -2.26 -16.78 1.63
CA ALA A 180 -2.23 -15.68 2.59
C ALA A 180 -1.86 -14.33 1.95
N THR A 181 -0.87 -14.33 1.05
CA THR A 181 -0.41 -13.13 0.32
C THR A 181 -1.51 -12.58 -0.57
N PHE A 182 -2.11 -13.42 -1.43
CA PHE A 182 -3.17 -12.97 -2.33
C PHE A 182 -4.45 -12.56 -1.58
N ASN A 183 -4.78 -13.20 -0.45
CA ASN A 183 -5.89 -12.78 0.39
C ASN A 183 -5.65 -11.42 1.05
N ALA A 184 -4.45 -11.19 1.61
CA ALA A 184 -4.08 -9.91 2.23
C ALA A 184 -3.98 -8.79 1.18
N GLY A 185 -3.33 -9.05 0.04
CA GLY A 185 -3.22 -8.11 -1.08
C GLY A 185 -4.59 -7.73 -1.65
N SER A 186 -5.47 -8.70 -1.91
CA SER A 186 -6.83 -8.44 -2.43
C SER A 186 -7.67 -7.61 -1.47
N PHE A 187 -7.56 -7.86 -0.16
CA PHE A 187 -8.23 -7.05 0.87
C PHE A 187 -7.68 -5.62 0.91
N LEU A 188 -6.36 -5.45 0.98
CA LEU A 188 -5.71 -4.14 1.02
C LEU A 188 -5.99 -3.33 -0.27
N PHE A 189 -6.01 -3.98 -1.43
CA PHE A 189 -6.35 -3.36 -2.71
C PHE A 189 -7.82 -2.91 -2.78
N MET A 190 -8.76 -3.71 -2.25
CA MET A 190 -10.17 -3.30 -2.11
C MET A 190 -10.30 -2.06 -1.22
N VAL A 191 -9.62 -2.03 -0.06
CA VAL A 191 -9.63 -0.86 0.84
C VAL A 191 -8.99 0.36 0.17
N PHE A 192 -7.88 0.19 -0.54
CA PHE A 192 -7.23 1.23 -1.34
C PHE A 192 -8.17 1.80 -2.41
N CYS A 193 -8.90 0.95 -3.14
CA CYS A 193 -9.91 1.39 -4.12
C CYS A 193 -11.01 2.24 -3.48
N ILE A 194 -11.54 1.82 -2.32
CA ILE A 194 -12.58 2.54 -1.59
C ILE A 194 -12.06 3.90 -1.08
N PHE A 195 -10.83 3.95 -0.56
CA PHE A 195 -10.25 5.18 -0.01
C PHE A 195 -9.85 6.17 -1.11
N HIS A 196 -9.28 5.69 -2.21
CA HIS A 196 -9.04 6.54 -3.39
C HIS A 196 -10.37 7.09 -3.94
N HIS A 197 -11.45 6.29 -3.97
CA HIS A 197 -12.78 6.80 -4.32
C HIS A 197 -13.27 7.89 -3.36
N ALA A 198 -13.13 7.69 -2.04
CA ALA A 198 -13.45 8.69 -1.03
C ALA A 198 -12.66 10.01 -1.24
N HIS A 199 -11.37 9.92 -1.54
CA HIS A 199 -10.51 11.08 -1.79
C HIS A 199 -11.01 11.91 -2.98
N ILE A 200 -11.41 11.25 -4.07
CA ILE A 200 -11.97 11.92 -5.25
C ILE A 200 -13.36 12.49 -4.96
N MET A 201 -14.20 11.85 -4.13
CA MET A 201 -15.52 12.41 -3.76
C MET A 201 -15.37 13.75 -3.05
N GLU A 202 -14.48 13.83 -2.05
CA GLU A 202 -14.24 15.06 -1.29
C GLU A 202 -13.59 16.15 -2.14
N ARG A 203 -12.51 15.81 -2.86
CA ARG A 203 -11.67 16.83 -3.54
C ARG A 203 -12.21 17.25 -4.90
N ASN A 204 -12.88 16.36 -5.64
CA ASN A 204 -13.21 16.52 -7.06
C ASN A 204 -14.51 15.78 -7.44
N SER A 205 -15.61 16.09 -6.73
CA SER A 205 -16.94 15.48 -6.94
C SER A 205 -17.46 15.50 -8.39
N VAL A 206 -17.01 16.44 -9.23
CA VAL A 206 -17.30 16.50 -10.68
C VAL A 206 -16.83 15.25 -11.44
N HIS A 207 -15.76 14.59 -10.98
CA HIS A 207 -15.24 13.35 -11.57
C HIS A 207 -15.70 12.08 -10.85
N SER A 208 -16.79 12.19 -10.07
CA SER A 208 -17.31 11.09 -9.26
C SER A 208 -17.72 9.85 -10.04
N MET A 209 -18.35 9.99 -11.21
CA MET A 209 -18.71 8.84 -12.04
C MET A 209 -17.48 8.09 -12.58
N LEU A 210 -16.44 8.80 -13.01
CA LEU A 210 -15.18 8.19 -13.45
C LEU A 210 -14.50 7.42 -12.31
N SER A 211 -14.50 8.00 -11.12
CA SER A 211 -13.99 7.36 -9.90
C SER A 211 -14.84 6.17 -9.44
N ARG A 212 -16.18 6.22 -9.62
CA ARG A 212 -17.08 5.09 -9.33
C ARG A 212 -16.86 3.92 -10.30
N ILE A 213 -16.62 4.20 -11.57
CA ILE A 213 -16.26 3.18 -12.57
C ILE A 213 -14.90 2.56 -12.21
N ALA A 214 -13.91 3.36 -11.82
CA ALA A 214 -12.62 2.85 -11.32
C ALA A 214 -12.79 1.95 -10.09
N LEU A 215 -13.61 2.35 -9.11
CA LEU A 215 -13.92 1.52 -7.93
C LEU A 215 -14.54 0.17 -8.32
N VAL A 216 -15.41 0.12 -9.33
CA VAL A 216 -15.98 -1.15 -9.82
C VAL A 216 -14.91 -2.04 -10.45
N PHE A 217 -14.06 -1.52 -11.35
CA PHE A 217 -12.98 -2.31 -11.94
C PHE A 217 -11.95 -2.80 -10.90
N GLY A 218 -11.57 -1.94 -9.95
CA GLY A 218 -10.67 -2.32 -8.85
C GLY A 218 -11.28 -3.38 -7.93
N GLY A 219 -12.57 -3.26 -7.60
CA GLY A 219 -13.29 -4.26 -6.82
C GLY A 219 -13.42 -5.62 -7.51
N VAL A 220 -13.69 -5.63 -8.82
CA VAL A 220 -13.72 -6.87 -9.63
C VAL A 220 -12.33 -7.48 -9.74
N ALA A 221 -11.28 -6.67 -9.88
CA ALA A 221 -9.90 -7.15 -9.86
C ALA A 221 -9.51 -7.78 -8.51
N ALA A 222 -9.85 -7.15 -7.39
CA ALA A 222 -9.67 -7.71 -6.05
C ALA A 222 -10.37 -9.07 -5.88
N VAL A 223 -11.59 -9.23 -6.39
CA VAL A 223 -12.30 -10.51 -6.38
C VAL A 223 -11.61 -11.55 -7.28
N GLY A 224 -11.13 -11.17 -8.46
CA GLY A 224 -10.36 -12.05 -9.34
C GLY A 224 -9.06 -12.54 -8.71
N ALA A 225 -8.30 -11.63 -8.09
CA ALA A 225 -7.08 -11.95 -7.35
C ALA A 225 -7.34 -12.86 -6.13
N PHE A 226 -8.42 -12.63 -5.39
CA PHE A 226 -8.85 -13.50 -4.29
C PHE A 226 -9.21 -14.90 -4.80
N VAL A 227 -9.96 -15.01 -5.90
CA VAL A 227 -10.30 -16.32 -6.50
C VAL A 227 -9.04 -17.05 -6.95
N ALA A 228 -8.11 -16.39 -7.64
CA ALA A 228 -6.82 -16.98 -8.04
C ALA A 228 -5.98 -17.41 -6.82
N GLY A 229 -5.96 -16.60 -5.75
CA GLY A 229 -5.23 -16.87 -4.52
C GLY A 229 -5.67 -18.12 -3.76
N ASN A 230 -6.98 -18.43 -3.74
CA ASN A 230 -7.53 -19.60 -3.03
C ASN A 230 -7.73 -20.83 -3.93
N CYS A 231 -7.78 -20.65 -5.25
CA CYS A 231 -7.90 -21.75 -6.20
C CYS A 231 -6.51 -22.23 -6.62
N ASN A 232 -6.06 -23.39 -6.13
CA ASN A 232 -4.77 -23.95 -6.53
C ASN A 232 -4.76 -24.32 -8.04
N PRO A 233 -3.70 -23.97 -8.80
CA PRO A 233 -3.65 -24.15 -10.26
C PRO A 233 -3.41 -25.60 -10.73
N GLU A 234 -3.14 -26.57 -9.85
CA GLU A 234 -3.20 -27.99 -10.21
C GLU A 234 -4.62 -28.54 -10.13
N TYR A 235 -5.28 -28.34 -8.99
CA TYR A 235 -6.58 -28.96 -8.69
C TYR A 235 -7.78 -28.18 -9.26
N LEU A 236 -7.73 -26.85 -9.26
CA LEU A 236 -8.86 -25.96 -9.58
C LEU A 236 -8.58 -25.01 -10.76
N LYS A 237 -7.79 -25.50 -11.73
CA LYS A 237 -7.35 -24.83 -12.98
C LYS A 237 -8.31 -23.78 -13.54
N LEU A 238 -9.55 -24.16 -13.84
CA LEU A 238 -10.52 -23.25 -14.46
C LEU A 238 -10.84 -22.02 -13.59
N ALA A 239 -11.02 -22.22 -12.28
CA ALA A 239 -11.32 -21.13 -11.36
C ALA A 239 -10.10 -20.23 -11.14
N HIS A 240 -8.90 -20.82 -11.01
CA HIS A 240 -7.64 -20.09 -10.88
C HIS A 240 -7.40 -19.17 -12.10
N TYR A 241 -7.37 -19.74 -13.31
CA TYR A 241 -7.07 -18.97 -14.52
C TYR A 241 -8.16 -17.96 -14.88
N LEU A 242 -9.44 -18.25 -14.59
CA LEU A 242 -10.51 -17.27 -14.74
C LEU A 242 -10.36 -16.10 -13.75
N GLY A 243 -10.05 -16.37 -12.49
CA GLY A 243 -9.78 -15.33 -11.48
C GLY A 243 -8.59 -14.44 -11.87
N ALA A 244 -7.48 -15.05 -12.29
CA ALA A 244 -6.29 -14.34 -12.75
C ALA A 244 -6.57 -13.49 -14.00
N ALA A 245 -7.22 -14.05 -15.03
CA ALA A 245 -7.55 -13.33 -16.25
C ALA A 245 -8.52 -12.15 -16.01
N VAL A 246 -9.54 -12.34 -15.18
CA VAL A 246 -10.45 -11.26 -14.74
C VAL A 246 -9.67 -10.18 -13.99
N SER A 247 -8.77 -10.57 -13.08
CA SER A 247 -7.92 -9.64 -12.33
C SER A 247 -7.05 -8.79 -13.25
N PHE A 248 -6.20 -9.40 -14.07
CA PHE A 248 -5.24 -8.70 -14.93
C PHE A 248 -5.93 -7.77 -15.94
N LEU A 249 -7.06 -8.19 -16.51
CA LEU A 249 -7.86 -7.37 -17.42
C LEU A 249 -8.47 -6.16 -16.68
N CYS A 250 -9.04 -6.38 -15.49
CA CYS A 250 -9.63 -5.30 -14.71
C CYS A 250 -8.56 -4.33 -14.15
N ILE A 251 -7.35 -4.80 -13.84
CA ILE A 251 -6.18 -3.97 -13.48
C ILE A 251 -5.76 -3.06 -14.64
N CYS A 252 -5.82 -3.53 -15.89
CA CYS A 252 -5.54 -2.69 -17.06
C CYS A 252 -6.54 -1.53 -17.19
N PHE A 253 -7.84 -1.79 -17.02
CA PHE A 253 -8.85 -0.74 -17.00
C PHE A 253 -8.72 0.17 -15.77
N TYR A 254 -8.46 -0.40 -14.59
CA TYR A 254 -8.30 0.34 -13.34
C TYR A 254 -7.14 1.34 -13.40
N SER A 255 -5.96 0.88 -13.79
CA SER A 255 -4.76 1.74 -13.92
C SER A 255 -4.94 2.84 -14.97
N LEU A 256 -5.60 2.55 -16.10
CA LEU A 256 -5.97 3.56 -17.09
C LEU A 256 -6.90 4.63 -16.52
N LEU A 257 -7.95 4.22 -15.79
CA LEU A 257 -8.90 5.14 -15.16
C LEU A 257 -8.25 5.99 -14.06
N LEU A 258 -7.37 5.41 -13.25
CA LEU A 258 -6.57 6.12 -12.23
C LEU A 258 -5.58 7.11 -12.86
N THR A 259 -4.94 6.75 -13.97
CA THR A 259 -4.06 7.65 -14.73
C THR A 259 -4.84 8.84 -15.33
N VAL A 260 -6.08 8.63 -15.80
CA VAL A 260 -6.95 9.73 -16.25
C VAL A 260 -7.41 10.60 -15.06
N LEU A 261 -7.78 10.01 -13.92
CA LEU A 261 -8.13 10.74 -12.70
C LEU A 261 -6.96 11.58 -12.18
N THR A 262 -5.74 11.05 -12.19
CA THR A 262 -4.49 11.75 -11.84
C THR A 262 -4.38 13.09 -12.60
N ARG A 263 -4.56 13.04 -13.93
CA ARG A 263 -4.50 14.22 -14.81
C ARG A 263 -5.62 15.23 -14.54
N LYS A 264 -6.78 14.75 -14.10
CA LYS A 264 -8.02 15.53 -13.99
C LYS A 264 -8.20 16.18 -12.61
N CYS A 265 -7.77 15.51 -11.55
CA CYS A 265 -8.07 15.90 -10.17
C CYS A 265 -6.93 16.67 -9.48
N VAL A 266 -5.67 16.47 -9.88
CA VAL A 266 -4.50 17.28 -9.48
C VAL A 266 -4.42 17.53 -7.95
N LEU A 267 -4.35 16.44 -7.20
CA LEU A 267 -4.55 16.42 -5.74
C LEU A 267 -3.32 16.88 -4.93
N THR A 268 -2.11 16.76 -5.47
CA THR A 268 -0.84 16.85 -4.72
C THR A 268 0.06 18.01 -5.14
N ARG A 269 -0.14 18.57 -6.34
CA ARG A 269 0.79 19.47 -7.05
C ARG A 269 2.10 18.80 -7.53
N MET A 270 2.24 17.48 -7.36
CA MET A 270 3.35 16.67 -7.88
C MET A 270 2.99 15.94 -9.19
N GLU A 271 1.85 16.26 -9.81
CA GLU A 271 1.36 15.61 -11.03
C GLU A 271 2.29 15.80 -12.23
N TRP A 272 3.12 16.84 -12.25
CA TRP A 272 4.17 17.00 -13.27
C TRP A 272 5.14 15.81 -13.32
N PHE A 273 5.28 15.08 -12.21
CA PHE A 273 6.05 13.84 -12.10
C PHE A 273 5.13 12.60 -12.02
N LEU A 274 4.09 12.63 -11.18
CA LEU A 274 3.20 11.48 -10.96
C LEU A 274 2.39 11.11 -12.22
N TYR A 275 1.91 12.09 -13.00
CA TYR A 275 1.14 11.81 -14.22
C TYR A 275 1.97 11.09 -15.29
N PRO A 276 3.16 11.58 -15.74
CA PRO A 276 3.95 10.86 -16.73
C PRO A 276 4.49 9.51 -16.21
N ALA A 277 4.79 9.39 -14.90
CA ALA A 277 5.17 8.11 -14.31
C ALA A 277 4.01 7.09 -14.40
N ARG A 278 2.79 7.47 -14.03
CA ARG A 278 1.60 6.61 -14.12
C ARG A 278 1.17 6.33 -15.55
N VAL A 279 1.27 7.29 -16.48
CA VAL A 279 1.09 7.03 -17.93
C VAL A 279 2.06 5.96 -18.44
N THR A 280 3.34 6.07 -18.06
CA THR A 280 4.36 5.08 -18.44
C THR A 280 4.02 3.70 -17.85
N SER A 281 3.68 3.63 -16.56
CA SER A 281 3.34 2.38 -15.88
C SER A 281 2.03 1.75 -16.38
N THR A 282 0.98 2.53 -16.67
CA THR A 282 -0.23 2.02 -17.35
C THR A 282 0.09 1.47 -18.74
N GLY A 283 0.95 2.16 -19.51
CA GLY A 283 1.42 1.68 -20.81
C GLY A 283 2.18 0.36 -20.72
N VAL A 284 3.09 0.24 -19.75
CA VAL A 284 3.78 -1.01 -19.43
C VAL A 284 2.78 -2.10 -19.06
N GLN A 285 1.85 -1.84 -18.13
CA GLN A 285 0.85 -2.81 -17.67
C GLN A 285 0.10 -3.45 -18.84
N ILE A 286 -0.50 -2.62 -19.71
CA ILE A 286 -1.29 -3.08 -20.86
C ILE A 286 -0.41 -3.90 -21.81
N ILE A 287 0.82 -3.46 -22.09
CA ILE A 287 1.75 -4.17 -22.99
C ILE A 287 2.14 -5.53 -22.40
N VAL A 288 2.45 -5.62 -21.10
CA VAL A 288 2.88 -6.89 -20.48
C VAL A 288 1.71 -7.84 -20.23
N THR A 289 0.49 -7.35 -19.95
CA THR A 289 -0.71 -8.21 -19.89
C THR A 289 -1.07 -8.79 -21.25
N ILE A 290 -0.92 -8.02 -22.34
CA ILE A 290 -1.11 -8.54 -23.71
C ILE A 290 -0.01 -9.56 -24.05
N GLY A 291 1.25 -9.25 -23.76
CA GLY A 291 2.36 -10.19 -23.99
C GLY A 291 2.21 -11.49 -23.20
N TYR A 292 1.83 -11.41 -21.93
CA TYR A 292 1.51 -12.56 -21.08
C TYR A 292 0.43 -13.43 -21.72
N THR A 293 -0.73 -12.87 -22.10
CA THR A 293 -1.84 -13.68 -22.64
C THR A 293 -1.51 -14.33 -23.99
N VAL A 294 -0.69 -13.69 -24.84
CA VAL A 294 -0.21 -14.29 -26.11
C VAL A 294 0.81 -15.40 -25.87
N LEU A 295 1.73 -15.24 -24.90
CA LEU A 295 2.80 -16.19 -24.61
C LEU A 295 2.35 -17.38 -23.76
N PHE A 296 1.42 -17.19 -22.84
CA PHE A 296 0.94 -18.20 -21.90
C PHE A 296 0.18 -19.36 -22.57
N VAL A 297 -0.51 -19.07 -23.68
CA VAL A 297 -1.29 -20.06 -24.45
C VAL A 297 -0.41 -20.97 -25.31
N GLN A 298 0.87 -20.61 -25.53
CA GLN A 298 1.79 -21.42 -26.35
C GLN A 298 2.22 -22.69 -25.61
N GLU A 299 2.45 -23.79 -26.34
CA GLU A 299 2.85 -25.06 -25.71
C GLU A 299 4.33 -25.10 -25.27
N GLU A 300 5.22 -24.49 -26.07
CA GLU A 300 6.67 -24.56 -25.90
C GLU A 300 7.17 -23.90 -24.61
N TYR A 301 8.13 -24.56 -23.94
CA TYR A 301 8.71 -24.10 -22.66
C TYR A 301 9.26 -22.67 -22.74
N LEU A 302 9.92 -22.30 -23.84
CA LEU A 302 10.49 -20.97 -24.05
C LEU A 302 9.42 -19.86 -23.97
N TYR A 303 8.25 -20.08 -24.55
CA TYR A 303 7.16 -19.09 -24.52
C TYR A 303 6.46 -19.07 -23.16
N LYS A 304 6.27 -20.22 -22.49
CA LYS A 304 5.74 -20.26 -21.12
C LYS A 304 6.68 -19.58 -20.12
N HIS A 305 7.98 -19.80 -20.22
CA HIS A 305 8.99 -19.12 -19.39
C HIS A 305 9.02 -17.61 -19.69
N SER A 306 8.87 -17.22 -20.96
CA SER A 306 8.68 -15.80 -21.33
C SER A 306 7.39 -15.22 -20.71
N ALA A 307 6.28 -15.97 -20.70
CA ALA A 307 5.04 -15.55 -20.07
C ALA A 307 5.22 -15.33 -18.56
N ALA A 308 5.90 -16.23 -17.86
CA ALA A 308 6.24 -16.04 -16.45
C ALA A 308 7.01 -14.73 -16.20
N VAL A 309 8.03 -14.41 -17.01
CA VAL A 309 8.75 -13.15 -16.90
C VAL A 309 7.84 -11.93 -17.14
N PHE A 310 6.89 -12.02 -18.07
CA PHE A 310 5.88 -10.97 -18.28
C PHE A 310 4.92 -10.85 -17.07
N GLU A 311 4.56 -11.95 -16.41
CA GLU A 311 3.76 -11.97 -15.18
C GLU A 311 4.48 -11.29 -13.99
N TRP A 312 5.77 -11.58 -13.81
CA TRP A 312 6.60 -10.92 -12.80
C TRP A 312 6.74 -9.41 -13.05
N ILE A 313 6.93 -8.99 -14.31
CA ILE A 313 6.94 -7.56 -14.66
C ILE A 313 5.56 -6.93 -14.41
N MET A 314 4.48 -7.65 -14.67
CA MET A 314 3.09 -7.20 -14.45
C MET A 314 2.74 -7.01 -12.96
N SER A 315 3.25 -7.87 -12.06
CA SER A 315 3.07 -7.70 -10.60
C SER A 315 3.88 -6.53 -10.07
N VAL A 316 5.19 -6.49 -10.37
CA VAL A 316 6.09 -5.43 -9.88
C VAL A 316 5.70 -4.05 -10.43
N ASN A 317 5.21 -3.97 -11.67
CA ASN A 317 4.69 -2.71 -12.22
C ASN A 317 3.38 -2.26 -11.55
N LEU A 318 2.49 -3.19 -11.16
CA LEU A 318 1.29 -2.87 -10.39
C LEU A 318 1.65 -2.36 -8.99
N GLU A 319 2.53 -3.06 -8.28
CA GLU A 319 2.99 -2.67 -6.94
C GLU A 319 3.64 -1.28 -6.96
N LEU A 320 4.45 -0.97 -7.98
CA LEU A 320 5.02 0.37 -8.17
C LEU A 320 3.97 1.43 -8.58
N PHE A 321 2.93 1.04 -9.34
CA PHE A 321 1.81 1.92 -9.67
C PHE A 321 1.02 2.30 -8.41
N GLU A 322 0.70 1.34 -7.55
CA GLU A 322 -0.01 1.51 -6.28
C GLU A 322 0.82 2.32 -5.28
N LEU A 323 2.11 2.00 -5.13
CA LEU A 323 3.04 2.76 -4.29
C LEU A 323 3.11 4.24 -4.69
N SER A 324 2.94 4.56 -5.98
CA SER A 324 2.91 5.95 -6.46
C SER A 324 1.73 6.78 -5.91
N PHE A 325 0.71 6.16 -5.31
CA PHE A 325 -0.38 6.84 -4.63
C PHE A 325 -0.10 7.14 -3.15
N ALA A 326 0.99 6.63 -2.55
CA ALA A 326 1.38 7.00 -1.18
C ALA A 326 1.51 8.53 -1.02
N VAL A 327 2.02 9.22 -2.04
CA VAL A 327 2.13 10.69 -2.10
C VAL A 327 0.76 11.39 -2.03
N GLU A 328 -0.30 10.79 -2.57
CA GLU A 328 -1.66 11.34 -2.50
C GLU A 328 -2.32 11.04 -1.15
N PHE A 329 -2.06 9.85 -0.62
CA PHE A 329 -2.59 9.42 0.67
C PHE A 329 -1.98 10.22 1.85
N CYS A 330 -0.78 10.80 1.69
CA CYS A 330 -0.26 11.84 2.58
C CYS A 330 -1.13 13.12 2.69
N PHE A 331 -2.12 13.30 1.80
CA PHE A 331 -3.09 14.42 1.84
C PHE A 331 -4.52 13.95 2.14
N PHE A 332 -4.72 12.66 2.43
CA PHE A 332 -6.00 12.07 2.81
C PHE A 332 -6.31 12.35 4.28
N SER A 333 -7.58 12.48 4.65
CA SER A 333 -8.01 12.68 6.04
C SER A 333 -9.24 11.84 6.36
N SER A 334 -9.39 11.45 7.61
CA SER A 334 -10.48 10.59 8.10
C SER A 334 -11.88 11.13 7.76
N SER A 335 -12.01 12.46 7.63
CA SER A 335 -13.23 13.13 7.17
C SER A 335 -13.69 12.72 5.77
N MET A 336 -12.76 12.41 4.85
CA MET A 336 -13.09 12.00 3.47
C MET A 336 -13.85 10.68 3.44
N LEU A 337 -13.57 9.79 4.39
CA LEU A 337 -14.30 8.54 4.55
C LEU A 337 -15.72 8.80 5.07
N SER A 338 -15.91 9.77 5.96
CA SER A 338 -17.23 10.22 6.43
C SER A 338 -18.11 10.75 5.29
N THR A 339 -17.52 11.39 4.26
CA THR A 339 -18.27 11.87 3.08
C THR A 339 -18.95 10.72 2.31
N LEU A 340 -18.38 9.51 2.29
CA LEU A 340 -19.05 8.33 1.73
C LEU A 340 -20.23 7.84 2.59
N LEU A 341 -20.19 8.07 3.90
CA LEU A 341 -21.25 7.69 4.83
C LEU A 341 -22.42 8.69 4.77
N VAL A 342 -22.13 9.99 4.88
CA VAL A 342 -23.15 11.06 4.84
C VAL A 342 -23.92 11.02 3.52
N LYS A 343 -23.23 10.92 2.38
CA LYS A 343 -23.89 10.86 1.07
C LYS A 343 -24.79 9.63 0.89
N ARG A 344 -24.43 8.49 1.50
CA ARG A 344 -25.29 7.30 1.56
C ARG A 344 -26.56 7.57 2.37
N GLU A 345 -26.55 8.47 3.34
CA GLU A 345 -27.75 8.84 4.11
C GLU A 345 -28.64 9.83 3.37
N GLU A 346 -28.08 10.71 2.55
CA GLU A 346 -28.83 11.59 1.63
C GLU A 346 -29.47 10.83 0.46
N GLU A 347 -28.81 9.81 -0.08
CA GLU A 347 -29.35 8.99 -1.19
C GLU A 347 -30.45 8.00 -0.74
N LYS A 348 -30.46 7.57 0.54
CA LYS A 348 -31.49 6.65 1.11
C LYS A 348 -32.95 7.14 0.95
N PRO A 349 -33.35 8.35 1.40
CA PRO A 349 -34.74 8.80 1.32
C PRO A 349 -35.23 8.99 -0.12
N ILE A 350 -34.32 9.25 -1.07
CA ILE A 350 -34.64 9.41 -2.50
C ILE A 350 -35.00 8.06 -3.16
N LEU A 351 -34.58 6.93 -2.55
CA LEU A 351 -34.90 5.57 -2.99
C LEU A 351 -36.08 4.93 -2.23
N LEU A 352 -36.73 5.70 -1.34
CA LEU A 352 -37.86 5.26 -0.50
C LEU A 352 -39.12 6.12 -0.69
N ALA A 353 -39.15 6.92 -1.75
CA ALA A 353 -40.23 7.82 -2.17
C ALA A 353 -40.60 7.58 -3.64
#